data_AF-A0A8I2YS13-F1
#
_entry.id   AF-A0A8I2YS13-F1
#
_cell.length_a   1.000
_cell.length_b   1.000
_cell.length_c   1.000
_cell.angle_alpha   90.00
_cell.angle_beta   90.00
_cell.angle_gamma   90.00
#
_symmetry.space_group_name_H-M   'P 1'
#
loop_
_entity.id
_entity.type
_entity.pdbx_description
1 polymer ?
#
loop_
_entity_poly.entity_id
_entity_poly.type
_entity_poly.pdbx_seq_one_letter_code
_entity_poly.pdbx_strand_id
1 'polypeptide(L)'
;MSRITGDQLEFLEAQEVEQRKLLETKSFAKFWPLVFENWFKRYPEHVVLFPNIPMDQPLTKAQEDELGVAIQKRQTKIQGWFRWRMNASRVKRAANRQQPNLMSALASGKSRAQNKVEIYSEKFFTQKVKPLLDAEVAAGNVNSRGGKLVAGRRICHNLLENEDEEVIAEINRIYEAEIEAERRKRSEEQEKGEETDRDAIAAYIMLDTTNFNEPWC
;
A
#
# COMPACT_ATOMS: atom_id res chain seq x y z
N MET A 1 -23.27 -5.63 2.75
CA MET A 1 -22.54 -4.44 2.21
C MET A 1 -22.92 -4.24 0.75
N SER A 2 -23.58 -3.13 0.41
CA SER A 2 -23.92 -2.83 -0.99
C SER A 2 -22.65 -2.64 -1.84
N ARG A 3 -22.53 -3.45 -2.89
CA ARG A 3 -21.46 -3.37 -3.90
C ARG A 3 -21.78 -2.21 -4.85
N ILE A 4 -20.75 -1.55 -5.37
CA ILE A 4 -20.92 -0.51 -6.39
C ILE A 4 -21.50 -1.17 -7.65
N THR A 5 -22.65 -0.69 -8.12
CA THR A 5 -23.32 -1.22 -9.33
C THR A 5 -22.63 -0.73 -10.62
N GLY A 6 -22.99 -1.28 -11.78
CA GLY A 6 -22.44 -0.85 -13.08
C GLY A 6 -22.64 0.65 -13.32
N ASP A 7 -23.87 1.13 -13.22
CA ASP A 7 -24.23 2.54 -13.41
C ASP A 7 -23.50 3.48 -12.43
N GLN A 8 -23.31 3.01 -11.19
CA GLN A 8 -22.54 3.73 -10.19
C GLN A 8 -21.05 3.81 -10.56
N LEU A 9 -20.48 2.75 -11.14
CA LEU A 9 -19.11 2.77 -11.65
C LEU A 9 -18.97 3.73 -12.83
N GLU A 10 -19.89 3.69 -13.78
CA GLU A 10 -19.89 4.60 -14.95
C GLU A 10 -19.92 6.06 -14.51
N PHE A 11 -20.72 6.39 -13.48
CA PHE A 11 -20.72 7.73 -12.90
C PHE A 11 -19.34 8.10 -12.32
N LEU A 12 -18.71 7.22 -11.54
CA LEU A 12 -17.40 7.50 -10.95
C LEU A 12 -16.30 7.64 -12.03
N GLU A 13 -16.38 6.84 -13.09
CA GLU A 13 -15.44 6.91 -14.22
C GLU A 13 -15.60 8.20 -15.02
N ALA A 14 -16.83 8.68 -15.24
CA ALA A 14 -17.08 9.96 -15.89
C ALA A 14 -16.46 11.14 -15.10
N GLN A 15 -16.48 11.06 -13.78
CA GLN A 15 -15.89 12.07 -12.88
C GLN A 15 -14.36 11.96 -12.76
N GLU A 16 -13.74 10.88 -13.26
CA GLU A 16 -12.28 10.66 -13.18
C GLU A 16 -11.50 11.73 -13.96
N VAL A 17 -12.03 12.17 -15.11
CA VAL A 17 -11.36 13.15 -15.97
C VAL A 17 -11.24 14.52 -15.29
N GLU A 18 -12.33 14.98 -14.67
CA GLU A 18 -12.35 16.25 -13.93
C GLU A 18 -11.48 16.19 -12.68
N GLN A 19 -11.52 15.06 -11.97
CA GLN A 19 -10.66 14.85 -10.81
C GLN A 19 -9.18 14.95 -11.17
N ARG A 20 -8.76 14.35 -12.29
CA ARG A 20 -7.34 14.37 -12.72
C ARG A 20 -6.82 15.80 -12.90
N LYS A 21 -7.62 16.69 -13.49
CA LYS A 21 -7.28 18.12 -13.61
C LYS A 21 -7.17 18.80 -12.24
N LEU A 22 -8.04 18.43 -11.30
CA LEU A 22 -8.03 18.97 -9.94
C LEU A 22 -6.87 18.43 -9.08
N LEU A 23 -6.33 17.24 -9.40
CA LEU A 23 -5.11 16.72 -8.77
C LEU A 23 -3.88 17.57 -9.10
N GLU A 24 -3.75 17.99 -10.36
CA GLU A 24 -2.63 18.85 -10.80
C GLU A 24 -2.62 20.17 -10.01
N THR A 25 -3.82 20.70 -9.71
CA THR A 25 -4.00 21.93 -8.93
C THR A 25 -4.11 21.71 -7.42
N LYS A 26 -4.06 20.46 -6.94
CA LYS A 26 -4.22 20.05 -5.53
C LYS A 26 -5.48 20.61 -4.84
N SER A 27 -6.51 21.00 -5.59
CA SER A 27 -7.72 21.66 -5.05
C SER A 27 -8.82 20.65 -4.69
N PHE A 28 -8.53 19.77 -3.73
CA PHE A 28 -9.46 18.71 -3.32
C PHE A 28 -10.70 19.22 -2.58
N ALA A 29 -10.58 20.38 -1.91
CA ALA A 29 -11.67 20.95 -1.13
C ALA A 29 -12.91 21.28 -1.97
N LYS A 30 -12.72 21.62 -3.25
CA LYS A 30 -13.81 21.91 -4.20
C LYS A 30 -14.37 20.66 -4.88
N PHE A 31 -13.56 19.62 -5.00
CA PHE A 31 -13.92 18.39 -5.71
C PHE A 31 -14.96 17.57 -4.94
N TRP A 32 -14.70 17.29 -3.66
CA TRP A 32 -15.53 16.36 -2.90
C TRP A 32 -16.98 16.82 -2.71
N PRO A 33 -17.27 18.10 -2.38
CA PRO A 33 -18.64 18.56 -2.27
C PRO A 33 -19.42 18.34 -3.57
N LEU A 34 -18.84 18.69 -4.72
CA LEU A 34 -19.48 18.54 -6.03
C LEU A 34 -19.77 17.06 -6.36
N VAL A 35 -18.80 16.19 -6.12
CA VAL A 35 -18.95 14.74 -6.38
C VAL A 35 -20.01 14.13 -5.47
N PHE A 36 -20.02 14.50 -4.19
CA PHE A 36 -21.01 13.98 -3.24
C PHE A 36 -22.40 14.50 -3.54
N GLU A 37 -22.56 15.79 -3.83
CA GLU A 37 -23.83 16.38 -4.24
C GLU A 37 -24.39 15.66 -5.47
N ASN A 38 -23.60 15.55 -6.54
CA ASN A 38 -24.02 14.85 -7.76
C ASN A 38 -24.31 13.37 -7.52
N TRP A 39 -23.49 12.71 -6.69
CA TRP A 39 -23.69 11.31 -6.33
C TRP A 39 -25.01 11.09 -5.60
N PHE A 40 -25.26 11.82 -4.50
CA PHE A 40 -26.45 11.60 -3.66
C PHE A 40 -27.72 12.14 -4.31
N LYS A 41 -27.61 13.08 -5.26
CA LYS A 41 -28.74 13.48 -6.12
C LYS A 41 -29.21 12.33 -7.02
N ARG A 42 -28.28 11.53 -7.56
CA ARG A 42 -28.59 10.40 -8.46
C ARG A 42 -28.84 9.09 -7.71
N TYR A 43 -28.14 8.89 -6.60
CA TYR A 43 -28.16 7.68 -5.78
C TYR A 43 -28.42 8.05 -4.31
N PRO A 44 -29.63 8.53 -3.97
CA PRO A 44 -29.96 8.89 -2.59
C PRO A 44 -29.91 7.66 -1.69
N GLU A 45 -29.11 7.70 -0.62
CA GLU A 45 -29.02 6.58 0.34
C GLU A 45 -30.34 6.31 1.06
N HIS A 46 -31.21 7.32 1.15
CA HIS A 46 -32.56 7.19 1.70
C HIS A 46 -33.34 6.05 1.03
N VAL A 47 -33.34 5.99 -0.31
CA VAL A 47 -34.07 4.96 -1.07
C VAL A 47 -33.52 3.55 -0.80
N VAL A 48 -32.23 3.45 -0.48
CA VAL A 48 -31.58 2.17 -0.20
C VAL A 48 -31.86 1.69 1.22
N LEU A 49 -31.83 2.60 2.21
CA LEU A 49 -32.06 2.26 3.62
C LEU A 49 -33.53 2.10 3.95
N PHE A 50 -34.37 2.98 3.39
CA PHE A 50 -35.79 3.08 3.72
C PHE A 50 -36.66 2.95 2.47
N PRO A 51 -36.65 1.78 1.78
CA PRO A 51 -37.39 1.60 0.53
C PRO A 51 -38.91 1.75 0.67
N ASN A 52 -39.43 1.57 1.89
CA ASN A 52 -40.86 1.65 2.18
C ASN A 52 -41.33 3.04 2.64
N ILE A 53 -40.40 3.99 2.80
CA ILE A 53 -40.70 5.35 3.28
C ILE A 53 -40.57 6.31 2.08
N PRO A 54 -41.62 7.06 1.73
CA PRO A 54 -41.52 8.10 0.70
C PRO A 54 -40.51 9.18 1.09
N MET A 55 -39.78 9.72 0.12
CA MET A 55 -38.78 10.78 0.34
C MET A 55 -39.36 12.06 0.98
N ASP A 56 -40.65 12.32 0.79
CA ASP A 56 -41.34 13.51 1.30
C ASP A 56 -41.79 13.36 2.76
N GLN A 57 -41.70 12.14 3.33
CA GLN A 57 -42.10 11.89 4.70
C GLN A 57 -40.96 12.24 5.66
N PRO A 58 -41.22 12.98 6.76
CA PRO A 58 -40.19 13.27 7.75
C PRO A 58 -39.71 11.97 8.39
N LEU A 59 -38.40 11.80 8.44
CA LEU A 59 -37.77 10.68 9.14
C LEU A 59 -37.85 10.89 10.65
N THR A 60 -37.89 9.79 11.39
CA THR A 60 -37.65 9.85 12.84
C THR A 60 -36.19 10.17 13.10
N LYS A 61 -35.88 10.79 14.25
CA LYS A 61 -34.50 11.14 14.63
C LYS A 61 -33.53 9.96 14.52
N ALA A 62 -33.96 8.76 14.93
CA ALA A 62 -33.14 7.55 14.83
C ALA A 62 -32.83 7.17 13.37
N GLN A 63 -33.78 7.37 12.45
CA GLN A 63 -33.58 7.13 11.02
C GLN A 63 -32.70 8.20 10.37
N GLU A 64 -32.81 9.46 10.80
CA GLU A 64 -31.91 10.54 10.37
C GLU A 64 -30.45 10.25 10.76
N ASP A 65 -30.23 9.81 12.00
CA ASP A 65 -28.91 9.42 12.48
C ASP A 65 -28.34 8.24 11.67
N GLU A 66 -29.17 7.23 11.40
CA GLU A 66 -28.79 6.08 10.56
C GLU A 66 -28.45 6.50 9.11
N LEU A 67 -29.25 7.40 8.53
CA LEU A 67 -29.00 7.98 7.21
C LEU A 67 -27.69 8.74 7.17
N GLY A 68 -27.41 9.56 8.18
CA GLY A 68 -26.14 10.30 8.32
C GLY A 68 -24.93 9.36 8.33
N VAL A 69 -25.00 8.28 9.11
CA VAL A 69 -23.94 7.25 9.17
C VAL A 69 -23.76 6.55 7.82
N ALA A 70 -24.85 6.23 7.13
CA ALA A 70 -24.79 5.60 5.80
C ALA A 70 -24.16 6.51 4.75
N ILE A 71 -24.51 7.80 4.75
CA ILE A 71 -23.91 8.81 3.88
C ILE A 71 -22.39 8.90 4.11
N GLN A 72 -21.95 9.01 5.37
CA GLN A 72 -20.51 9.05 5.69
C GLN A 72 -19.77 7.79 5.25
N LYS A 73 -20.36 6.61 5.46
CA LYS A 73 -19.81 5.33 4.98
C LYS A 73 -19.69 5.33 3.46
N ARG A 74 -20.68 5.86 2.74
CA ARG A 74 -20.63 5.96 1.28
C ARG A 74 -19.56 6.93 0.81
N GLN A 75 -19.48 8.12 1.39
CA GLN A 75 -18.44 9.11 1.09
C GLN A 75 -17.04 8.49 1.24
N THR A 76 -16.78 7.77 2.33
CA THR A 76 -15.52 7.08 2.58
C THR A 76 -15.19 6.06 1.49
N LYS A 77 -16.19 5.29 1.03
CA LYS A 77 -16.02 4.33 -0.07
C LYS A 77 -15.69 5.00 -1.40
N ILE A 78 -16.39 6.08 -1.74
CA ILE A 78 -16.13 6.86 -2.96
C ILE A 78 -14.71 7.44 -2.91
N GLN A 79 -14.32 8.04 -1.79
CA GLN A 79 -12.96 8.53 -1.59
C GLN A 79 -11.92 7.43 -1.72
N GLY A 80 -12.16 6.27 -1.09
CA GLY A 80 -11.29 5.11 -1.18
C GLY A 80 -11.13 4.61 -2.62
N TRP A 81 -12.22 4.57 -3.38
CA TRP A 81 -12.22 4.18 -4.80
C TRP A 81 -11.32 5.11 -5.64
N PHE A 82 -11.52 6.43 -5.52
CA PHE A 82 -10.70 7.41 -6.23
C PHE A 82 -9.24 7.36 -5.78
N ARG A 83 -8.96 7.29 -4.48
CA ARG A 83 -7.57 7.14 -3.97
C ARG A 83 -6.89 5.89 -4.54
N TRP A 84 -7.60 4.77 -4.66
CA TRP A 84 -7.06 3.52 -5.22
C TRP A 84 -6.80 3.59 -6.73
N ARG A 85 -7.63 4.34 -7.47
CA ARG A 85 -7.43 4.60 -8.91
C ARG A 85 -6.28 5.56 -9.15
N MET A 86 -6.17 6.62 -8.35
CA MET A 86 -5.19 7.69 -8.52
C MET A 86 -3.87 7.45 -7.79
N ASN A 87 -3.68 6.28 -7.18
CA ASN A 87 -2.42 5.93 -6.53
C ASN A 87 -1.30 5.86 -7.59
N ALA A 88 -0.44 6.87 -7.62
CA ALA A 88 0.68 6.97 -8.55
C ALA A 88 1.61 5.74 -8.49
N SER A 89 1.73 5.08 -7.33
CA SER A 89 2.50 3.83 -7.22
C SER A 89 1.87 2.66 -7.98
N ARG A 90 0.54 2.63 -8.09
CA ARG A 90 -0.18 1.61 -8.87
C ARG A 90 -0.05 1.90 -10.35
N VAL A 91 -0.18 3.17 -10.76
CA VAL A 91 0.05 3.59 -12.16
C VAL A 91 1.49 3.27 -12.57
N LYS A 92 2.47 3.62 -11.74
CA LYS A 92 3.89 3.29 -11.96
C LYS A 92 4.15 1.78 -11.98
N ARG A 93 3.53 0.98 -11.09
CA ARG A 93 3.64 -0.50 -11.12
C ARG A 93 2.96 -1.14 -12.32
N ALA A 94 1.84 -0.58 -12.78
CA ALA A 94 1.15 -1.06 -13.98
C ALA A 94 1.97 -0.75 -15.24
N ALA A 95 2.59 0.43 -15.30
CA ALA A 95 3.51 0.83 -16.37
C ALA A 95 4.82 0.03 -16.32
N ASN A 96 5.41 -0.16 -15.13
CA ASN A 96 6.60 -0.97 -14.90
C ASN A 96 6.24 -2.44 -14.65
N ARG A 97 5.37 -3.01 -15.47
CA ARG A 97 4.97 -4.43 -15.42
C ARG A 97 6.10 -5.39 -15.80
N GLN A 98 7.35 -4.96 -15.80
CA GLN A 98 8.49 -5.85 -15.87
C GLN A 98 8.47 -6.73 -14.62
N GLN A 99 8.07 -7.98 -14.86
CA GLN A 99 8.05 -9.00 -13.84
C GLN A 99 9.48 -9.17 -13.33
N PRO A 100 9.73 -9.07 -12.01
CA PRO A 100 11.08 -9.24 -11.49
C PRO A 100 11.62 -10.59 -11.96
N ASN A 101 12.83 -10.62 -12.55
CA ASN A 101 13.47 -11.88 -12.90
C ASN A 101 13.58 -12.76 -11.64
N LEU A 102 13.64 -14.09 -11.80
CA LEU A 102 13.61 -15.01 -10.66
C LEU A 102 14.66 -14.64 -9.59
N MET A 103 15.85 -14.18 -10.01
CA MET A 103 16.91 -13.70 -9.13
C MET A 103 16.49 -12.49 -8.28
N SER A 104 15.91 -11.45 -8.88
CA SER A 104 15.40 -10.28 -8.13
C SER A 104 14.20 -10.60 -7.25
N ALA A 105 13.44 -11.65 -7.59
CA ALA A 105 12.37 -12.14 -6.73
C ALA A 105 12.90 -12.96 -5.53
N LEU A 106 14.07 -13.60 -5.69
CA LEU A 106 14.76 -14.31 -4.62
C LEU A 106 15.50 -13.33 -3.69
N ALA A 107 16.18 -12.33 -4.25
CA ALA A 107 16.92 -11.29 -3.53
C ALA A 107 16.01 -10.12 -3.12
N SER A 108 14.93 -10.41 -2.40
CA SER A 108 13.84 -9.45 -2.15
C SER A 108 14.33 -8.05 -1.70
N GLY A 109 13.63 -7.00 -2.16
CA GLY A 109 14.13 -5.62 -2.22
C GLY A 109 14.83 -5.08 -0.96
N LYS A 110 15.92 -4.32 -1.19
CA LYS A 110 16.93 -3.76 -0.27
C LYS A 110 16.44 -2.88 0.90
N SER A 111 15.16 -2.93 1.27
CA SER A 111 14.61 -2.18 2.40
C SER A 111 14.95 -2.83 3.75
N ARG A 112 15.46 -4.06 3.77
CA ARG A 112 15.81 -4.81 4.97
C ARG A 112 17.09 -5.59 4.70
N ALA A 113 17.86 -5.86 5.76
CA ALA A 113 18.99 -6.80 5.69
C ALA A 113 18.52 -8.15 5.15
N GLN A 114 19.32 -8.76 4.27
CA GLN A 114 18.98 -10.03 3.63
C GLN A 114 19.05 -11.17 4.65
N ASN A 115 18.21 -12.19 4.46
CA ASN A 115 18.37 -13.42 5.23
C ASN A 115 19.57 -14.23 4.68
N LYS A 116 20.19 -15.09 5.50
CA LYS A 116 21.30 -15.99 5.11
C LYS A 116 20.98 -16.81 3.85
N VAL A 117 19.74 -17.28 3.71
CA VAL A 117 19.27 -18.02 2.53
C VAL A 117 19.25 -17.13 1.28
N GLU A 118 18.90 -15.86 1.42
CA GLU A 118 18.90 -14.89 0.31
C GLU A 118 20.34 -14.57 -0.11
N ILE A 119 21.24 -14.32 0.86
CA ILE A 119 22.69 -14.12 0.61
C ILE A 119 23.30 -15.35 -0.08
N TYR A 120 22.97 -16.56 0.39
CA TYR A 120 23.41 -17.81 -0.22
C TYR A 120 22.89 -17.94 -1.65
N SER A 121 21.62 -17.65 -1.87
CA SER A 121 21.05 -17.66 -3.22
C SER A 121 21.76 -16.65 -4.12
N GLU A 122 22.04 -15.43 -3.67
CA GLU A 122 22.72 -14.43 -4.48
C GLU A 122 24.11 -14.88 -4.93
N LYS A 123 24.90 -15.48 -4.02
CA LYS A 123 26.25 -15.95 -4.32
C LYS A 123 26.31 -17.23 -5.16
N PHE A 124 25.49 -18.23 -4.82
CA PHE A 124 25.65 -19.59 -5.31
C PHE A 124 24.51 -20.05 -6.24
N PHE A 125 23.59 -19.16 -6.63
CA PHE A 125 22.45 -19.57 -7.47
C PHE A 125 22.88 -20.23 -8.76
N THR A 126 23.74 -19.58 -9.55
CA THR A 126 24.13 -20.08 -10.88
C THR A 126 24.86 -21.42 -10.81
N GLN A 127 25.67 -21.63 -9.77
CA GLN A 127 26.55 -22.78 -9.65
C GLN A 127 25.86 -23.98 -8.98
N LYS A 128 25.16 -23.77 -7.87
CA LYS A 128 24.63 -24.86 -7.02
C LYS A 128 23.11 -25.00 -7.12
N VAL A 129 22.37 -23.89 -7.10
CA VAL A 129 20.89 -23.92 -7.01
C VAL A 129 20.23 -24.14 -8.37
N LYS A 130 20.71 -23.45 -9.41
CA LYS A 130 20.13 -23.46 -10.76
C LYS A 130 20.09 -24.87 -11.37
N PRO A 131 21.17 -25.69 -11.31
CA PRO A 131 21.12 -27.05 -11.88
C PRO A 131 20.04 -27.92 -11.23
N LEU A 132 19.89 -27.84 -9.90
CA LEU A 132 18.87 -28.60 -9.16
C LEU A 132 17.46 -28.10 -9.47
N LEU A 133 17.29 -26.77 -9.59
CA LEU A 133 16.01 -26.18 -9.95
C LEU A 133 15.61 -26.55 -11.39
N ASP A 134 16.57 -26.52 -12.33
CA ASP A 134 16.32 -26.92 -13.71
C ASP A 134 15.97 -28.42 -13.80
N ALA A 135 16.57 -29.27 -12.97
CA ALA A 135 16.20 -30.69 -12.86
C ALA A 135 14.77 -30.89 -12.33
N GLU A 136 14.35 -30.16 -11.30
CA GLU A 136 12.98 -30.19 -10.77
C GLU A 136 11.94 -29.71 -11.80
N VAL A 137 12.30 -28.72 -12.64
CA VAL A 137 11.47 -28.25 -13.75
C VAL A 137 11.41 -29.30 -14.86
N ALA A 138 12.53 -29.92 -15.21
CA ALA A 138 12.59 -30.97 -16.22
C ALA A 138 11.81 -32.23 -15.81
N ALA A 139 11.81 -32.57 -14.52
CA ALA A 139 11.01 -33.64 -13.95
C ALA A 139 9.49 -33.34 -13.91
N GLY A 140 9.08 -32.10 -14.22
CA GLY A 140 7.68 -31.69 -14.21
C GLY A 140 7.11 -31.45 -12.80
N ASN A 141 7.94 -31.49 -11.75
CA ASN A 141 7.54 -31.22 -10.38
C ASN A 141 7.12 -29.75 -10.19
N VAL A 142 7.65 -28.85 -11.03
CA VAL A 142 7.45 -27.41 -10.87
C VAL A 142 7.26 -26.70 -12.21
N ASN A 143 6.02 -26.34 -12.51
CA ASN A 143 5.66 -25.74 -13.81
C ASN A 143 5.24 -24.27 -13.71
N SER A 144 4.88 -23.79 -12.52
CA SER A 144 4.49 -22.39 -12.29
C SER A 144 5.65 -21.54 -11.80
N ARG A 145 5.65 -20.25 -12.11
CA ARG A 145 6.68 -19.31 -11.61
C ARG A 145 6.73 -19.23 -10.09
N GLY A 146 5.56 -19.20 -9.44
CA GLY A 146 5.47 -19.23 -7.98
C GLY A 146 6.06 -20.53 -7.43
N GLY A 147 5.78 -21.66 -8.08
CA GLY A 147 6.38 -22.94 -7.76
C GLY A 147 7.91 -22.90 -7.87
N LYS A 148 8.46 -22.34 -8.95
CA LYS A 148 9.92 -22.23 -9.15
C LYS A 148 10.59 -21.41 -8.04
N LEU A 149 9.93 -20.35 -7.58
CA LEU A 149 10.42 -19.54 -6.47
C LEU A 149 10.43 -20.33 -5.16
N VAL A 150 9.34 -21.03 -4.85
CA VAL A 150 9.23 -21.85 -3.63
C VAL A 150 10.25 -22.99 -3.66
N ALA A 151 10.39 -23.68 -4.79
CA ALA A 151 11.37 -24.74 -4.98
C ALA A 151 12.81 -24.22 -4.84
N GLY A 152 13.12 -23.08 -5.48
CA GLY A 152 14.43 -22.45 -5.35
C GLY A 152 14.78 -22.11 -3.90
N ARG A 153 13.85 -21.52 -3.13
CA ARG A 153 14.06 -21.24 -1.70
C ARG A 153 14.30 -22.50 -0.87
N ARG A 154 13.51 -23.55 -1.12
CA ARG A 154 13.68 -24.86 -0.47
C ARG A 154 15.06 -25.45 -0.75
N ILE A 155 15.49 -25.44 -2.02
CA ILE A 155 16.81 -25.92 -2.42
C ILE A 155 17.92 -25.11 -1.74
N CYS A 156 17.83 -23.79 -1.74
CA CYS A 156 18.81 -22.94 -1.06
C CYS A 156 18.92 -23.26 0.43
N HIS A 157 17.80 -23.46 1.12
CA HIS A 157 17.79 -23.83 2.53
C HIS A 157 18.50 -25.16 2.77
N ASN A 158 18.10 -26.19 2.03
CA ASN A 158 18.67 -27.53 2.16
C ASN A 158 20.16 -27.55 1.83
N LEU A 159 20.59 -26.81 0.81
CA LEU A 159 22.01 -26.71 0.47
C LEU A 159 22.77 -26.01 1.60
N LEU A 160 22.31 -24.84 2.06
CA LEU A 160 23.00 -24.09 3.11
C LEU A 160 23.17 -24.90 4.41
N GLU A 161 22.21 -25.75 4.77
CA GLU A 161 22.31 -26.62 5.96
C GLU A 161 23.35 -27.74 5.82
N ASN A 162 23.70 -28.13 4.60
CA ASN A 162 24.62 -29.24 4.30
C ASN A 162 25.93 -28.76 3.65
N GLU A 163 26.20 -27.46 3.67
CA GLU A 163 27.41 -26.87 3.10
C GLU A 163 28.60 -26.97 4.05
N ASP A 164 29.79 -26.79 3.47
CA ASP A 164 31.03 -26.74 4.24
C ASP A 164 31.01 -25.58 5.24
N GLU A 165 31.65 -25.81 6.39
CA GLU A 165 31.75 -24.81 7.47
C GLU A 165 32.33 -23.48 6.98
N GLU A 166 33.26 -23.52 6.01
CA GLU A 166 33.85 -22.32 5.40
C GLU A 166 32.82 -21.46 4.67
N VAL A 167 31.92 -22.10 3.89
CA VAL A 167 30.87 -21.40 3.16
C VAL A 167 29.84 -20.84 4.14
N ILE A 168 29.47 -21.60 5.16
CA ILE A 168 28.55 -21.16 6.21
C ILE A 168 29.14 -19.96 6.97
N ALA A 169 30.43 -19.99 7.31
CA ALA A 169 31.12 -18.90 7.98
C ALA A 169 31.16 -17.62 7.12
N GLU A 170 31.44 -17.74 5.82
CA GLU A 170 31.42 -16.60 4.89
C GLU A 170 30.01 -15.99 4.77
N ILE A 171 28.96 -16.80 4.68
CA ILE A 171 27.57 -16.31 4.65
C ILE A 171 27.20 -15.62 5.97
N ASN A 172 27.61 -16.17 7.11
CA ASN A 172 27.39 -15.55 8.42
C ASN A 172 28.09 -14.20 8.53
N ARG A 173 29.33 -14.09 8.05
CA ARG A 173 30.10 -12.85 8.05
C ARG A 173 29.39 -11.73 7.29
N ILE A 174 28.81 -12.06 6.14
CA ILE A 174 28.07 -11.08 5.32
C ILE A 174 26.77 -10.69 6.00
N TYR A 175 26.03 -11.67 6.52
CA TYR A 175 24.79 -11.44 7.25
C TYR A 175 25.00 -10.49 8.43
N GLU A 176 26.05 -10.71 9.23
CA GLU A 176 26.40 -9.85 10.36
C GLU A 176 26.78 -8.44 9.92
N ALA A 177 27.56 -8.30 8.84
CA ALA A 177 27.93 -7.01 8.28
C ALA A 177 26.70 -6.20 7.80
N GLU A 178 25.72 -6.85 7.17
CA GLU A 178 24.48 -6.19 6.75
C GLU A 178 23.62 -5.74 7.91
N ILE A 179 23.47 -6.59 8.93
CA ILE A 179 22.70 -6.25 10.14
C ILE A 179 23.33 -5.06 10.86
N GLU A 180 24.66 -5.03 10.97
CA GLU A 180 25.36 -3.92 11.61
C GLU A 180 25.24 -2.61 10.81
N ALA A 181 25.35 -2.69 9.47
CA ALA A 181 25.11 -1.54 8.61
C ALA A 181 23.69 -0.98 8.75
N GLU A 182 22.68 -1.85 8.84
CA GLU A 182 21.29 -1.43 9.01
C GLU A 182 21.03 -0.82 10.40
N ARG A 183 21.67 -1.36 11.46
CA ARG A 183 21.62 -0.78 12.80
C ARG A 183 22.21 0.62 12.83
N ARG A 184 23.39 0.79 12.22
CA ARG A 184 24.05 2.10 12.12
C ARG A 184 23.20 3.11 11.34
N LYS A 185 22.61 2.69 10.23
CA LYS A 185 21.72 3.56 9.46
C LYS A 185 20.51 3.99 10.28
N ARG A 186 19.92 3.07 11.04
CA ARG A 186 18.78 3.37 11.92
C ARG A 186 19.16 4.36 13.02
N SER A 187 20.32 4.23 13.65
CA SER A 187 20.78 5.20 14.65
C SER A 187 21.00 6.59 14.05
N GLU A 188 21.61 6.67 12.86
CA GLU A 188 21.82 7.94 12.15
C GLU A 188 20.50 8.62 11.72
N GLU A 189 19.47 7.84 11.36
CA GLU A 189 18.13 8.35 11.06
C GLU A 189 17.40 8.85 12.31
N GLN A 190 17.60 8.18 13.45
CA GLN A 190 16.99 8.57 14.72
C GLN A 190 17.60 9.89 15.26
N GLU A 191 18.93 10.05 15.18
CA GLU A 191 19.60 11.30 15.55
C GLU A 191 19.15 12.49 14.69
N LYS A 192 19.00 12.30 13.37
CA LYS A 192 18.50 13.34 12.47
C LYS A 192 17.02 13.68 12.68
N GLY A 193 16.22 12.71 13.13
CA GLY A 193 14.80 12.90 13.43
C GLY A 193 14.54 13.69 14.71
N GLU A 194 15.42 13.57 15.72
CA GLU A 194 15.29 14.33 16.98
C GLU A 194 15.71 15.80 16.86
N GLU A 195 16.66 16.12 15.96
CA GLU A 195 17.14 17.50 15.80
C GLU A 195 16.14 18.43 15.09
N THR A 196 15.15 17.89 14.37
CA THR A 196 14.17 18.69 13.62
C THR A 196 12.84 18.92 14.33
N ASP A 197 12.53 18.20 15.41
CA ASP A 197 11.15 18.18 15.94
C ASP A 197 10.95 19.05 17.19
N ARG A 198 11.97 19.27 18.04
CA ARG A 198 11.79 20.13 19.24
C ARG A 198 11.56 21.60 18.90
N ASP A 199 12.37 22.16 17.99
CA ASP A 199 12.26 23.58 17.62
C ASP A 199 11.10 23.84 16.65
N ALA A 200 10.75 22.88 15.79
CA ALA A 200 9.59 23.00 14.89
C ALA A 200 8.26 22.86 15.64
N ILE A 201 8.16 21.93 16.61
CA ILE A 201 6.98 21.81 17.48
C ILE A 201 6.86 23.04 18.39
N ALA A 202 7.97 23.55 18.95
CA ALA A 202 7.95 24.78 19.75
C ALA A 202 7.51 26.01 18.94
N ALA A 203 7.96 26.15 17.70
CA ALA A 203 7.54 27.22 16.79
C ALA A 203 6.05 27.11 16.42
N TYR A 204 5.53 25.88 16.21
CA TYR A 204 4.11 25.66 15.92
C TYR A 204 3.20 25.98 17.13
N ILE A 205 3.61 25.58 18.34
CA ILE A 205 2.87 25.87 19.58
C ILE A 205 2.85 27.38 19.92
N MET A 206 3.91 28.13 19.59
CA MET A 206 3.95 29.58 19.79
C MET A 206 3.11 30.37 18.77
N LEU A 207 2.85 29.81 17.59
CA LEU A 207 1.98 30.43 16.57
C LEU A 207 0.48 30.20 16.84
N ASP A 208 0.10 29.08 17.48
CA ASP A 208 -1.31 28.76 17.73
C ASP A 208 -1.90 29.46 18.97
N THR A 209 -1.05 29.84 19.95
CA THR A 209 -1.52 30.53 21.18
C THR A 209 -1.82 32.02 20.99
N THR A 210 -1.47 32.61 19.83
CA THR A 210 -1.72 34.03 19.55
C THR A 210 -3.02 34.31 18.78
N ASN A 211 -3.74 33.28 18.30
CA ASN A 211 -4.93 33.46 17.44
C ASN A 211 -6.27 33.00 18.05
N PHE A 212 -6.30 32.57 19.31
CA PHE A 212 -7.53 32.10 19.96
C PHE A 212 -8.14 33.17 20.88
N ASN A 213 -8.41 34.36 20.34
CA ASN A 213 -9.18 35.38 21.05
C ASN A 213 -10.05 36.22 20.11
N GLU A 214 -10.97 35.58 19.38
CA GLU A 214 -12.13 36.28 18.82
C GLU A 214 -13.43 35.55 19.21
N PRO A 215 -14.37 36.23 19.89
CA PRO A 215 -15.65 35.66 20.27
C PRO A 215 -16.61 35.68 19.06
N TRP A 216 -17.15 34.52 18.71
CA TRP A 216 -18.22 34.42 17.72
C TRP A 216 -19.55 34.90 18.35
N CYS A 217 -20.07 36.01 17.80
CA CYS A 217 -21.45 36.45 17.97
C CYS A 217 -22.40 35.64 17.07
#